data_AF-A0A6L3V6P5-F1
#
_entry.id   AF-A0A6L3V6P5-F1
#
_cell.length_a   1.000
_cell.length_b   1.000
_cell.length_c   1.000
_cell.angle_alpha   90.00
_cell.angle_beta   90.00
_cell.angle_gamma   90.00
#
_symmetry.space_group_name_H-M   'P 1'
#
loop_
_entity.id
_entity.type
_entity.pdbx_description
1 polymer ?
#
loop_
_entity_poly.entity_id
_entity_poly.type
_entity_poly.pdbx_seq_one_letter_code
_entity_poly.pdbx_strand_id
1 'polypeptide(L)'
;MKTVPVNKLKFKKNLSMIEQYVVKDFLFQWVGRPTEGIDDFLPLDYTEDVFAKLEAKQDKTFLINGDEQFRYVTITEDKQIVIGILDLNKELKHRIISPQVY
;
A
#
# COMPACT_ATOMS: atom_id res chain seq x y z
N MET A 1 17.45 5.58 -0.41
CA MET A 1 15.99 5.82 -0.56
C MET A 1 15.80 7.09 -1.38
N LYS A 2 15.06 7.04 -2.49
CA LYS A 2 14.75 8.25 -3.29
C LYS A 2 13.39 8.79 -2.84
N THR A 3 13.35 10.04 -2.39
CA THR A 3 12.10 10.74 -2.04
C THR A 3 11.53 11.34 -3.33
N VAL A 4 10.56 10.67 -3.94
CA VAL A 4 9.89 11.19 -5.13
C VAL A 4 8.64 11.97 -4.68
N PRO A 5 8.45 13.23 -5.10
CA PRO A 5 7.26 13.98 -4.77
C PRO A 5 6.04 13.31 -5.42
N VAL A 6 4.97 13.11 -4.65
CA VAL A 6 3.71 12.48 -5.08
C VAL A 6 3.15 13.09 -6.37
N ASN A 7 3.39 14.38 -6.61
CA ASN A 7 2.93 15.11 -7.79
C ASN A 7 3.66 14.72 -9.10
N LYS A 8 4.75 13.94 -9.01
CA LYS A 8 5.43 13.34 -10.17
C LYS A 8 5.03 11.90 -10.41
N LEU A 9 4.27 11.29 -9.50
CA LEU A 9 3.79 9.93 -9.63
C LEU A 9 2.49 9.95 -10.42
N LYS A 10 2.46 9.25 -11.56
CA LYS A 10 1.22 9.02 -12.28
C LYS A 10 0.56 7.77 -11.73
N PHE A 11 -0.56 7.93 -11.04
CA PHE A 11 -1.31 6.81 -10.47
C PHE A 11 -2.15 6.13 -11.54
N LYS A 12 -2.25 4.80 -11.48
CA LYS A 12 -3.16 4.07 -12.35
C LYS A 12 -4.60 4.34 -11.91
N LYS A 13 -5.48 4.54 -12.88
CA LYS A 13 -6.92 4.66 -12.63
C LYS A 13 -7.57 3.34 -12.21
N ASN A 14 -6.96 2.23 -12.61
CA ASN A 14 -7.43 0.87 -12.38
C ASN A 14 -6.23 -0.06 -12.22
N LEU A 15 -6.27 -0.94 -11.21
CA LEU A 15 -5.28 -2.00 -11.00
C LEU A 15 -5.85 -3.32 -11.54
N SER A 16 -5.07 -4.02 -12.37
CA SER A 16 -5.43 -5.37 -12.78
C SER A 16 -5.41 -6.34 -11.58
N MET A 17 -6.11 -7.49 -11.69
CA MET A 17 -6.09 -8.52 -10.64
C MET A 17 -4.66 -8.93 -10.22
N ILE A 18 -3.74 -9.02 -11.19
CA ILE A 18 -2.32 -9.32 -10.95
C ILE A 18 -1.67 -8.22 -10.11
N GLU A 19 -1.93 -6.95 -10.43
CA GLU A 19 -1.38 -5.81 -9.70
C GLU A 19 -1.91 -5.75 -8.27
N GLN A 20 -3.22 -5.97 -8.10
CA GLN A 20 -3.83 -6.08 -6.78
C GLN A 20 -3.20 -7.23 -5.97
N TYR A 21 -2.96 -8.38 -6.61
CA TYR A 21 -2.31 -9.53 -5.97
C TYR A 21 -0.85 -9.23 -5.59
N VAL A 22 -0.06 -8.65 -6.49
CA VAL A 22 1.34 -8.28 -6.23
C VAL A 22 1.45 -7.30 -5.08
N VAL A 23 0.55 -6.32 -5.02
CA VAL A 23 0.54 -5.33 -3.94
C VAL A 23 0.13 -5.95 -2.60
N LYS A 24 -0.88 -6.82 -2.62
CA LYS A 24 -1.26 -7.59 -1.44
C LYS A 24 -0.08 -8.43 -0.95
N ASP A 25 0.51 -9.25 -1.80
CA ASP A 25 1.67 -10.09 -1.48
C ASP A 25 2.86 -9.26 -0.96
N PHE A 26 3.13 -8.12 -1.59
CA PHE A 26 4.16 -7.18 -1.13
C PHE A 26 3.87 -6.67 0.28
N LEU A 27 2.64 -6.23 0.57
CA LEU A 27 2.28 -5.77 1.91
C LEU A 27 2.42 -6.88 2.96
N PHE A 28 2.04 -8.12 2.62
CA PHE A 28 2.23 -9.27 3.50
C PHE A 28 3.72 -9.54 3.79
N GLN A 29 4.57 -9.44 2.78
CA GLN A 29 6.02 -9.55 2.97
C GLN A 29 6.57 -8.39 3.80
N TRP A 30 6.03 -7.18 3.59
CA TRP A 30 6.53 -5.96 4.19
C TRP A 30 6.15 -5.79 5.66
N VAL A 31 4.92 -6.13 6.04
CA VAL A 31 4.45 -6.06 7.43
C VAL A 31 4.88 -7.28 8.27
N GLY A 32 5.38 -8.33 7.61
CA GLY A 32 5.70 -9.62 8.21
C GLY A 32 4.52 -10.58 8.11
N ARG A 33 4.76 -11.77 7.56
CA ARG A 33 3.70 -12.78 7.41
C ARG A 33 3.21 -13.21 8.81
N PRO A 34 1.93 -13.06 9.14
CA PRO A 34 1.36 -13.72 10.30
C PRO A 34 1.39 -15.23 10.11
N THR A 35 1.32 -15.97 11.21
CA THR A 35 1.12 -17.42 11.21
C THR A 35 -0.31 -17.81 10.79
N GLU A 36 -1.25 -16.86 10.79
CA GLU A 36 -2.66 -17.06 10.43
C GLU A 36 -2.98 -16.57 8.99
N GLY A 37 -3.88 -17.27 8.32
CA GLY A 37 -4.08 -17.26 6.86
C GLY A 37 -4.21 -15.90 6.16
N ILE A 38 -3.81 -15.92 4.89
CA ILE A 38 -3.64 -14.79 3.96
C ILE A 38 -4.89 -13.89 3.84
N ASP A 39 -6.10 -14.46 3.98
CA ASP A 39 -7.37 -13.74 3.74
C ASP A 39 -7.85 -12.91 4.95
N ASP A 40 -7.53 -13.32 6.19
CA ASP A 40 -8.06 -12.64 7.39
C ASP A 40 -7.18 -11.48 7.87
N PHE A 41 -5.89 -11.56 7.51
CA PHE A 41 -4.88 -10.67 8.08
C PHE A 41 -4.88 -9.27 7.48
N LEU A 42 -5.30 -9.06 6.22
CA LEU A 42 -5.39 -7.72 5.62
C LEU A 42 -6.67 -7.62 4.77
N PRO A 43 -7.85 -7.34 5.38
CA PRO A 43 -9.06 -6.99 4.66
C PRO A 43 -8.88 -5.61 4.02
N LEU A 44 -8.31 -5.63 2.82
CA LEU A 44 -8.13 -4.48 1.95
C LEU A 44 -9.33 -4.35 1.02
N ASP A 45 -9.93 -3.16 1.03
CA ASP A 45 -11.01 -2.79 0.13
C ASP A 45 -10.42 -2.09 -1.10
N TYR A 46 -10.81 -2.55 -2.28
CA TYR A 46 -10.35 -1.96 -3.53
C TYR A 46 -11.28 -0.83 -3.93
N THR A 47 -10.73 0.39 -4.02
CA THR A 47 -11.49 1.59 -4.38
C THR A 47 -10.83 2.29 -5.58
N GLU A 48 -11.66 2.85 -6.46
CA GLU A 48 -11.26 3.48 -7.72
C GLU A 48 -11.79 4.92 -7.79
N ASP A 49 -11.49 5.73 -6.77
CA ASP A 49 -12.01 7.09 -6.65
C ASP A 49 -11.25 8.09 -7.55
N VAL A 50 -10.18 8.70 -7.04
CA VAL A 50 -9.25 9.53 -7.85
C VAL A 50 -8.23 8.66 -8.60
N PHE A 51 -7.84 7.55 -7.99
CA PHE A 51 -6.93 6.54 -8.50
C PHE A 51 -7.26 5.19 -7.86
N ALA A 52 -6.79 4.11 -8.47
CA ALA A 52 -7.02 2.79 -7.95
C ALA A 52 -6.11 2.51 -6.74
N LYS A 53 -6.73 2.18 -5.61
CA LYS A 53 -6.04 1.93 -4.35
C LYS A 53 -6.71 0.80 -3.59
N LEU A 54 -5.91 0.15 -2.75
CA LEU A 54 -6.33 -0.83 -1.78
C LEU A 54 -6.23 -0.17 -0.41
N GLU A 55 -7.36 0.09 0.22
CA GLU A 55 -7.44 0.75 1.52
C GLU A 55 -7.72 -0.28 2.60
N ALA A 56 -7.12 -0.13 3.77
CA ALA A 56 -7.53 -0.95 4.91
C ALA A 56 -8.96 -0.60 5.31
N LYS A 57 -9.78 -1.61 5.60
CA LYS A 57 -11.08 -1.37 6.23
C LYS A 57 -10.90 -0.55 7.51
N GLN A 58 -11.64 0.54 7.62
CA GLN A 58 -11.53 1.51 8.72
C GLN A 58 -11.70 0.88 10.12
N ASP A 59 -12.36 -0.27 10.18
CA ASP A 59 -12.62 -1.02 11.42
C ASP A 59 -11.36 -1.71 11.97
N LYS A 60 -10.40 -2.09 11.11
CA LYS A 60 -9.13 -2.70 11.53
C LYS A 60 -7.99 -1.70 11.34
N THR A 61 -7.46 -1.19 12.45
CA THR A 61 -6.23 -0.37 12.43
C THR A 61 -5.04 -1.30 12.21
N PHE A 62 -4.50 -1.28 10.98
CA PHE A 62 -3.31 -2.06 10.63
C PHE A 62 -2.05 -1.32 11.05
N LEU A 63 -1.49 -1.71 12.19
CA LEU A 63 -0.19 -1.23 12.63
C LEU A 63 0.91 -1.99 11.87
N ILE A 64 1.68 -1.23 11.12
CA ILE A 64 2.91 -1.67 10.49
C ILE A 64 4.06 -1.21 11.37
N ASN A 65 5.07 -2.05 11.54
CA ASN A 65 6.31 -1.66 12.22
C ASN A 65 6.09 -1.07 13.64
N GLY A 66 5.06 -1.56 14.35
CA GLY A 66 4.72 -1.17 15.73
C GLY A 66 3.87 0.10 15.86
N ASP A 67 4.27 1.18 15.21
CA ASP A 67 3.72 2.53 15.43
C ASP A 67 3.19 3.23 14.15
N GLU A 68 3.36 2.61 12.99
CA GLU A 68 3.00 3.16 11.68
C GLU A 68 1.63 2.60 11.23
N GLN A 69 0.56 3.38 11.24
CA GLN A 69 -0.77 2.91 10.81
C GLN A 69 -0.90 2.90 9.29
N PHE A 70 -1.09 1.72 8.70
CA PHE A 70 -1.42 1.61 7.28
C PHE A 70 -2.76 2.26 6.95
N ARG A 71 -2.78 3.05 5.88
CA ARG A 71 -3.98 3.70 5.36
C ARG A 71 -4.40 3.11 4.03
N TYR A 72 -3.49 3.09 3.08
CA TYR A 72 -3.77 2.60 1.74
C TYR A 72 -2.48 2.22 0.99
N VAL A 73 -2.65 1.48 -0.10
CA VAL A 73 -1.58 1.20 -1.06
C VAL A 73 -2.11 1.34 -2.48
N THR A 74 -1.25 1.77 -3.40
CA THR A 74 -1.59 1.92 -4.82
C THR A 74 -0.36 1.61 -5.67
N ILE A 75 -0.57 1.45 -6.99
CA ILE A 75 0.49 1.33 -7.97
C ILE A 75 0.38 2.48 -8.97
N THR A 76 1.54 3.01 -9.31
CA THR A 76 1.72 3.98 -10.38
C THR A 76 1.82 3.31 -11.75
N GLU A 77 1.66 4.09 -12.81
CA GLU A 77 1.87 3.61 -14.19
C GLU A 77 3.28 3.06 -14.41
N ASP A 78 4.27 3.57 -13.66
CA ASP A 78 5.66 3.12 -13.66
C ASP A 78 5.89 1.86 -12.80
N LYS A 79 4.82 1.17 -12.38
CA LYS A 79 4.84 -0.02 -11.52
C LYS A 79 5.50 0.20 -10.15
N GLN A 80 5.59 1.45 -9.70
CA GLN A 80 6.05 1.78 -8.35
C GLN A 80 4.88 1.63 -7.39
N ILE A 81 5.12 0.93 -6.29
CA ILE A 81 4.14 0.73 -5.21
C ILE A 81 4.23 1.94 -4.28
N VAL A 82 3.09 2.58 -4.01
CA VAL A 82 2.99 3.73 -3.11
C VAL A 82 2.13 3.34 -1.93
N ILE A 83 2.68 3.42 -0.73
CA ILE A 83 2.04 3.04 0.52
C ILE A 83 1.81 4.30 1.33
N GLY A 84 0.55 4.60 1.64
CA GLY A 84 0.13 5.65 2.56
C GLY A 84 0.06 5.12 3.99
N ILE A 85 0.82 5.72 4.88
CA ILE A 85 0.97 5.32 6.28
C ILE A 85 0.77 6.56 7.14
N LEU A 86 0.00 6.45 8.20
CA LEU A 86 -0.16 7.46 9.24
C LEU A 86 0.85 7.21 10.35
N ASP A 87 1.65 8.21 10.65
CA ASP A 87 2.52 8.23 11.83
C ASP A 87 1.70 8.48 13.11
N LEU A 88 2.32 8.31 14.29
CA LEU A 88 1.73 8.65 15.59
C LEU A 88 1.22 10.10 15.66
N ASN A 89 1.85 11.00 14.91
CA ASN A 89 1.44 12.40 14.77
C ASN A 89 0.21 12.60 13.86
N LYS A 90 -0.41 11.52 13.38
CA LYS A 90 -1.46 11.51 12.35
C LYS A 90 -1.03 12.16 11.03
N GLU A 91 0.28 12.23 10.79
CA GLU A 91 0.83 12.72 9.54
C GLU A 91 0.85 11.59 8.51
N LEU A 92 0.24 11.85 7.35
CA LEU A 92 0.21 10.90 6.24
C LEU A 92 1.55 10.92 5.50
N LYS A 93 2.35 9.89 5.75
CA LYS A 93 3.62 9.63 5.06
C LYS A 93 3.39 8.67 3.90
N HIS A 94 3.98 8.98 2.75
CA HIS A 94 3.94 8.12 1.57
C HIS A 94 5.30 7.46 1.38
N ARG A 95 5.33 6.13 1.40
CA ARG A 95 6.52 5.34 1.05
C ARG A 95 6.39 4.84 -0.38
N ILE A 96 7.35 5.19 -1.22
CA ILE A 96 7.39 4.80 -2.62
C ILE A 96 8.44 3.73 -2.77
N ILE A 97 8.01 2.57 -3.23
CA ILE A 97 8.85 1.40 -3.43
C ILE A 97 8.88 1.13 -4.92
N SER A 98 10.03 1.43 -5.50
CA SER A 98 10.32 1.09 -6.89
C SER A 98 10.98 -0.29 -6.89
N PRO A 99 10.38 -1.34 -7.45
CA PRO A 99 11.11 -2.58 -7.68
C PRO A 99 12.31 -2.24 -8.58
N GLN A 100 13.52 -2.41 -8.06
CA GLN A 100 14.73 -2.28 -8.88
C GLN A 100 14.69 -3.44 -9.88
N VAL A 101 14.50 -3.13 -11.15
CA VAL A 101 14.72 -4.06 -12.25
C VAL A 101 16.20 -4.43 -12.21
N TYR A 102 16.50 -5.67 -11.85
CA TYR A 102 17.83 -6.27 -11.99
C TYR A 102 17.99 -6.84 -13.40
#